data_AF-A0A1H4GFL2-F1
#
_entry.id   AF-A0A1H4GFL2-F1
#
_cell.length_a   1.000
_cell.length_b   1.000
_cell.length_c   1.000
_cell.angle_alpha   90.00
_cell.angle_beta   90.00
_cell.angle_gamma   90.00
#
_symmetry.space_group_name_H-M   'P 1'
#
loop_
_entity.id
_entity.type
_entity.pdbx_description
1 polymer ?
#
loop_
_entity_poly.entity_id
_entity_poly.type
_entity_poly.pdbx_seq_one_letter_code
_entity_poly.pdbx_strand_id
1 'polypeptide(L)'
;MNATTIYGSVKLVINRILTLKPNIRIVFFTPFNRGVYNGEGNGFAPNTNGLTIKNVADGIQDCCKYLGIPSYDLLSNTGINSYNLDTHLSDKLHPNVYGGNRIGKLMGNFINTLPVFGTIT
;
A
#
# COMPACT_ATOMS: atom_id res chain seq x y z
N MET A 1 -11.91 -13.86 -10.44
CA MET A 1 -11.81 -12.97 -9.26
C MET A 1 -12.97 -12.01 -9.31
N ASN A 2 -13.71 -11.83 -8.21
CA ASN A 2 -14.83 -10.89 -8.11
C ASN A 2 -14.28 -9.49 -7.76
N ALA A 3 -14.66 -8.45 -8.50
CA ALA A 3 -14.17 -7.08 -8.29
C ALA A 3 -14.47 -6.52 -6.89
N THR A 4 -15.44 -7.10 -6.16
CA THR A 4 -15.78 -6.70 -4.78
C THR A 4 -14.79 -7.22 -3.73
N THR A 5 -13.77 -8.00 -4.12
CA THR A 5 -12.68 -8.42 -3.22
C THR A 5 -11.41 -7.61 -3.47
N ILE A 6 -10.53 -7.54 -2.47
CA ILE A 6 -9.21 -6.89 -2.59
C ILE A 6 -8.47 -7.41 -3.84
N TYR A 7 -8.40 -8.74 -4.00
CA TYR A 7 -7.77 -9.40 -5.14
C TYR A 7 -8.40 -9.00 -6.49
N GLY A 8 -9.73 -8.99 -6.57
CA GLY A 8 -10.41 -8.61 -7.80
C GLY A 8 -10.26 -7.13 -8.14
N SER A 9 -10.28 -6.25 -7.14
CA SER A 9 -10.05 -4.81 -7.31
C SER A 9 -8.62 -4.52 -7.78
N VAL A 10 -7.60 -5.11 -7.15
CA VAL A 10 -6.19 -4.94 -7.55
C VAL A 10 -5.97 -5.44 -8.98
N LYS A 11 -6.45 -6.65 -9.29
CA LYS A 11 -6.37 -7.20 -10.67
C LYS A 11 -7.09 -6.32 -11.68
N LEU A 12 -8.27 -5.79 -11.35
CA LEU A 12 -9.03 -4.93 -12.24
C LEU A 12 -8.27 -3.64 -12.58
N VAL A 13 -7.64 -3.00 -11.59
CA VAL A 13 -6.83 -1.79 -11.80
C VAL A 13 -5.62 -2.08 -12.69
N ILE A 14 -4.86 -3.14 -12.37
CA ILE A 14 -3.68 -3.54 -13.18
C ILE A 14 -4.10 -3.84 -14.62
N ASN A 15 -5.16 -4.63 -14.81
CA ASN A 15 -5.67 -4.96 -16.14
C ASN A 15 -6.04 -3.71 -16.94
N ARG A 16 -6.80 -2.78 -16.34
CA ARG A 16 -7.20 -1.54 -17.03
C ARG A 16 -5.99 -0.70 -17.44
N ILE A 17 -5.00 -0.56 -16.56
CA ILE A 17 -3.79 0.21 -16.86
C ILE A 17 -3.00 -0.45 -17.99
N LEU A 18 -2.74 -1.75 -17.91
CA LEU A 18 -1.92 -2.47 -18.90
C LEU A 18 -2.64 -2.66 -20.24
N THR A 19 -3.97 -2.70 -20.28
CA THR A 19 -4.74 -2.63 -21.54
C THR A 19 -4.52 -1.29 -22.24
N LEU A 20 -4.45 -0.18 -21.50
CA LEU A 20 -4.29 1.16 -22.07
C LEU A 20 -2.82 1.49 -22.37
N LYS A 21 -1.89 1.01 -21.55
CA LYS A 21 -0.46 1.32 -21.57
C LYS A 21 0.35 0.05 -21.24
N PRO A 22 0.52 -0.88 -22.19
CA PRO A 22 1.10 -2.20 -21.90
C PRO A 22 2.55 -2.16 -21.39
N ASN A 23 3.29 -1.09 -21.68
CA ASN A 23 4.69 -0.94 -21.30
C ASN A 23 4.91 0.00 -20.10
N ILE A 24 3.86 0.46 -19.42
CA ILE A 24 4.02 1.32 -18.24
C ILE A 24 4.47 0.51 -17.03
N ARG A 25 5.35 1.07 -16.21
CA ARG A 25 5.68 0.50 -14.91
C ARG A 25 4.51 0.75 -13.95
N ILE A 26 4.04 -0.32 -13.31
CA ILE A 26 3.11 -0.26 -12.19
C ILE A 26 3.86 -0.70 -10.92
N VAL A 27 3.64 0.03 -9.82
CA VAL A 27 4.13 -0.33 -8.49
C VAL A 27 3.02 -0.11 -7.49
N PHE A 28 2.89 -0.98 -6.50
CA PHE A 28 1.93 -0.84 -5.41
C PHE A 28 2.63 -0.57 -4.07
N PHE A 29 1.95 0.16 -3.20
CA PHE A 29 2.34 0.36 -1.81
C PHE A 29 1.17 -0.06 -0.94
N THR A 30 1.41 -0.89 0.07
CA THR A 30 0.36 -1.24 1.03
C THR A 30 -0.02 -0.02 1.88
N PRO A 31 -1.21 -0.01 2.54
CA PRO A 31 -1.48 0.95 3.60
C PRO A 31 -0.46 0.83 4.74
N PHE A 32 -0.29 1.88 5.55
CA PHE A 32 0.50 1.87 6.79
C PHE A 32 -0.41 1.85 8.03
N ASN A 33 0.15 1.65 9.22
CA ASN A 33 -0.63 1.53 10.45
C ASN A 33 -1.36 2.84 10.82
N ARG A 34 -2.49 2.74 11.51
CA ARG A 34 -3.37 3.85 11.90
C ARG A 34 -3.90 3.69 13.32
N GLY A 35 -4.31 4.79 13.93
CA GLY A 35 -5.13 4.80 15.15
C GLY A 35 -6.62 4.94 14.85
N VAL A 36 -7.39 5.20 15.92
CA VAL A 36 -8.83 5.45 15.88
C VAL A 36 -9.07 6.80 15.23
N TYR A 37 -9.99 6.86 14.25
CA TYR A 37 -10.32 8.09 13.53
C TYR A 37 -11.77 8.04 13.03
N ASN A 38 -12.54 9.12 13.21
CA ASN A 38 -13.95 9.25 12.78
C ASN A 38 -14.85 8.04 13.13
N GLY A 39 -14.70 7.50 14.34
CA GLY A 39 -15.49 6.35 14.80
C GLY A 39 -15.04 5.00 14.25
N GLU A 40 -14.03 4.97 13.38
CA GLU A 40 -13.40 3.73 12.95
C GLU A 40 -12.28 3.30 13.90
N GLY A 41 -12.11 1.98 14.07
CA GLY A 41 -11.09 1.41 14.92
C GLY A 41 -9.65 1.64 14.41
N ASN A 42 -8.68 1.28 15.25
CA ASN A 42 -7.26 1.32 14.90
C ASN A 42 -6.88 0.24 13.87
N GLY A 43 -5.60 0.17 13.50
CA GLY A 43 -5.11 -0.81 12.52
C GLY A 43 -5.34 -2.29 12.88
N PHE A 44 -5.62 -2.62 14.14
CA PHE A 44 -5.91 -3.98 14.58
C PHE A 44 -7.40 -4.30 14.56
N ALA A 45 -8.28 -3.29 14.51
CA ALA A 45 -9.71 -3.48 14.48
C ALA A 45 -10.17 -3.93 13.08
N PRO A 46 -11.05 -4.93 12.97
CA PRO A 46 -11.67 -5.26 11.70
C PRO A 46 -12.66 -4.17 11.28
N ASN A 47 -12.79 -3.96 9.98
CA ASN A 47 -13.88 -3.16 9.41
C ASN A 47 -15.21 -3.96 9.40
N THR A 48 -16.26 -3.37 8.84
CA THR A 48 -17.59 -4.00 8.72
C THR A 48 -17.62 -5.29 7.91
N ASN A 49 -16.58 -5.56 7.12
CA ASN A 49 -16.40 -6.81 6.36
C ASN A 49 -15.52 -7.83 7.10
N GLY A 50 -15.16 -7.58 8.36
CA GLY A 50 -14.28 -8.47 9.14
C GLY A 50 -12.80 -8.38 8.76
N LEU A 51 -12.40 -7.39 7.96
CA LEU A 51 -11.02 -7.25 7.46
C LEU A 51 -10.23 -6.22 8.27
N THR A 52 -9.05 -6.63 8.73
CA THR A 52 -8.06 -5.72 9.34
C THR A 52 -7.22 -5.04 8.26
N ILE A 53 -6.48 -3.98 8.62
CA ILE A 53 -5.53 -3.35 7.69
C ILE A 53 -4.46 -4.33 7.20
N LYS A 54 -4.09 -5.30 8.05
CA LYS A 54 -3.18 -6.39 7.68
C LYS A 54 -3.78 -7.25 6.57
N ASN A 55 -5.05 -7.63 6.67
CA ASN A 55 -5.70 -8.41 5.61
C ASN A 55 -5.74 -7.65 4.27
N VAL A 56 -5.92 -6.32 4.32
CA VAL A 56 -5.85 -5.47 3.13
C VAL A 56 -4.44 -5.44 2.55
N ALA A 57 -3.42 -5.20 3.37
CA ALA A 57 -2.02 -5.17 2.95
C ALA A 57 -1.58 -6.52 2.35
N ASP A 58 -1.83 -7.63 3.05
CA ASP A 58 -1.51 -8.98 2.58
C ASP A 58 -2.20 -9.26 1.23
N GLY A 59 -3.50 -8.96 1.11
CA GLY A 59 -4.27 -9.20 -0.12
C GLY A 59 -3.76 -8.39 -1.32
N ILE A 60 -3.26 -7.17 -1.11
CA ILE A 60 -2.60 -6.37 -2.15
C ILE A 60 -1.30 -7.05 -2.57
N GLN A 61 -0.44 -7.41 -1.62
CA GLN A 61 0.87 -7.99 -1.93
C GLN A 61 0.74 -9.36 -2.59
N ASP A 62 -0.15 -10.21 -2.13
CA ASP A 62 -0.42 -11.53 -2.71
C ASP A 62 -0.90 -11.39 -4.16
N CYS A 63 -1.81 -10.45 -4.42
CA CYS A 63 -2.29 -10.20 -5.78
C CYS A 63 -1.20 -9.63 -6.69
N CYS A 64 -0.40 -8.67 -6.19
CA CYS A 64 0.73 -8.10 -6.93
C CYS A 64 1.78 -9.18 -7.26
N LYS A 65 2.13 -10.03 -6.28
CA LYS A 65 3.04 -11.17 -6.46
C LYS A 65 2.52 -12.14 -7.51
N TYR A 66 1.23 -12.47 -7.48
CA TYR A 66 0.60 -13.34 -8.48
C TYR A 66 0.67 -12.76 -9.90
N LEU A 67 0.58 -11.43 -10.05
CA LEU A 67 0.58 -10.73 -11.34
C LEU A 67 1.97 -10.26 -11.78
N GLY A 68 3.04 -10.55 -11.02
CA GLY A 68 4.39 -10.09 -11.33
C GLY A 68 4.58 -8.57 -11.20
N ILE A 69 3.76 -7.90 -10.39
CA ILE A 69 3.84 -6.45 -10.16
C ILE A 69 4.62 -6.18 -8.87
N PRO A 70 5.65 -5.30 -8.89
CA PRO A 70 6.36 -4.92 -7.67
C PRO A 70 5.43 -4.26 -6.65
N SER A 71 5.57 -4.63 -5.38
CA SER A 71 4.87 -3.98 -4.28
C SER A 71 5.79 -3.80 -3.07
N TYR A 72 5.56 -2.75 -2.29
CA TYR A 72 6.30 -2.47 -1.06
C TYR A 72 5.37 -2.41 0.15
N ASP A 73 5.78 -3.09 1.22
CA ASP A 73 5.01 -3.17 2.44
C ASP A 73 5.26 -1.96 3.34
N LEU A 74 4.41 -0.94 3.26
CA LEU A 74 4.45 0.20 4.19
C LEU A 74 3.91 -0.18 5.58
N LEU A 75 3.05 -1.20 5.69
CA LEU A 75 2.48 -1.62 6.97
C LEU A 75 3.58 -2.03 7.95
N SER A 76 4.53 -2.85 7.50
CA SER A 76 5.65 -3.29 8.34
C SER A 76 6.85 -2.35 8.28
N ASN A 77 7.18 -1.78 7.12
CA ASN A 77 8.47 -1.09 6.94
C ASN A 77 8.45 0.41 7.27
N THR A 78 7.29 1.04 7.42
CA THR A 78 7.25 2.44 7.85
C THR A 78 7.77 2.62 9.27
N GLY A 79 7.60 1.62 10.14
CA GLY A 79 7.87 1.76 11.57
C GLY A 79 6.89 2.71 12.26
N ILE A 80 5.83 3.17 11.58
CA ILE A 80 4.72 3.89 12.20
C ILE A 80 3.83 2.84 12.88
N ASN A 81 3.63 2.97 14.18
CA ASN A 81 2.89 2.03 14.99
C ASN A 81 2.26 2.73 16.20
N SER A 82 1.48 1.99 17.00
CA SER A 82 0.73 2.51 18.15
C SER A 82 1.56 3.32 19.15
N TYR A 83 2.87 3.13 19.22
CA TYR A 83 3.76 3.83 20.14
C TYR A 83 4.23 5.19 19.62
N ASN A 84 4.10 5.47 18.32
CA ASN A 84 4.61 6.69 17.69
C ASN A 84 3.64 7.36 16.70
N LEU A 85 2.36 6.98 16.71
CA LEU A 85 1.35 7.54 15.81
C LEU A 85 1.33 9.08 15.85
N ASP A 86 1.36 9.69 17.05
CA ASP A 86 1.27 11.17 17.19
C ASP A 86 2.48 11.92 16.65
N THR A 87 3.64 11.27 16.62
CA THR A 87 4.84 11.83 16.03
C THR A 87 4.71 11.94 14.51
N HIS A 88 3.95 11.04 13.89
CA HIS A 88 3.93 10.86 12.43
C HIS A 88 2.58 11.19 11.78
N LEU A 89 1.47 11.20 12.52
CA LEU A 89 0.12 11.41 12.00
C LEU A 89 -0.54 12.59 12.73
N SER A 90 -1.24 13.45 11.98
CA SER A 90 -1.90 14.64 12.52
C SER A 90 -3.17 14.32 13.31
N ASP A 91 -3.86 13.25 12.94
CA ASP A 91 -5.19 12.89 13.47
C ASP A 91 -5.34 11.37 13.63
N LYS A 92 -4.22 10.68 13.85
CA LYS A 92 -4.14 9.21 13.92
C LYS A 92 -4.43 8.48 12.58
N LEU A 93 -4.70 9.19 11.48
CA LEU A 93 -4.87 8.60 10.15
C LEU A 93 -3.93 9.24 9.11
N HIS A 94 -3.97 10.57 8.98
CA HIS A 94 -3.26 11.30 7.93
C HIS A 94 -1.83 11.64 8.35
N PRO A 95 -0.81 11.37 7.51
CA PRO A 95 0.56 11.74 7.82
C PRO A 95 0.74 13.24 8.00
N ASN A 96 1.49 13.62 9.03
CA ASN A 96 2.04 14.96 9.16
C ASN A 96 3.34 15.08 8.33
N VAL A 97 4.07 16.20 8.45
CA VAL A 97 5.33 16.40 7.70
C VAL A 97 6.38 15.32 7.99
N TYR A 98 6.49 14.84 9.24
CA TYR A 98 7.44 13.80 9.61
C TYR A 98 7.02 12.44 9.05
N GLY A 99 5.73 12.08 9.16
CA GLY A 99 5.19 10.85 8.59
C GLY A 99 5.29 10.82 7.06
N GLY A 100 4.90 11.91 6.39
CA GLY A 100 4.98 12.05 4.94
C GLY A 100 6.41 11.93 4.43
N ASN A 101 7.37 12.61 5.08
CA ASN A 101 8.79 12.48 4.72
C ASN A 101 9.32 11.05 4.89
N ARG A 102 8.90 10.36 5.95
CA ARG A 102 9.31 8.97 6.20
C ARG A 102 8.76 8.02 5.13
N ILE A 103 7.45 8.09 4.87
CA ILE A 103 6.77 7.27 3.86
C ILE A 103 7.36 7.55 2.48
N GLY A 104 7.48 8.82 2.08
CA GLY A 104 8.01 9.23 0.78
C GLY A 104 9.44 8.75 0.53
N LYS A 105 10.32 8.81 1.53
CA LYS A 105 11.69 8.27 1.43
C LYS A 105 11.70 6.76 1.19
N LEU A 106 10.87 6.01 1.91
CA LEU A 106 10.78 4.55 1.72
C LEU A 106 10.25 4.21 0.32
N MET A 107 9.19 4.91 -0.13
CA MET A 107 8.63 4.73 -1.47
C MET A 107 9.67 5.04 -2.56
N GLY A 108 10.35 6.18 -2.46
CA GLY A 108 11.39 6.59 -3.40
C GLY A 108 12.56 5.62 -3.44
N ASN A 109 13.05 5.18 -2.27
CA ASN A 109 14.11 4.19 -2.19
C ASN A 109 13.71 2.89 -2.87
N PHE A 110 12.51 2.37 -2.60
CA PHE A 110 12.02 1.15 -3.25
C PHE A 110 11.93 1.32 -4.76
N ILE A 111 11.35 2.41 -5.26
CA ILE A 111 11.25 2.68 -6.70
C ILE A 111 12.65 2.69 -7.34
N ASN A 112 13.64 3.28 -6.68
CA ASN A 112 15.01 3.35 -7.16
C ASN A 112 15.73 1.98 -7.16
N THR A 113 15.24 0.98 -6.42
CA THR A 113 15.75 -0.41 -6.53
C THR A 113 15.18 -1.18 -7.72
N LEU A 114 14.11 -0.68 -8.34
CA LEU A 114 13.47 -1.38 -9.45
C LEU A 114 14.29 -1.18 -10.74
N PRO A 115 14.49 -2.24 -11.55
CA PRO A 115 15.25 -2.15 -12.79
C PRO A 115 14.58 -1.16 -13.74
N VAL A 116 15.38 -0.31 -14.40
CA VAL A 116 14.90 0.60 -15.47
C VAL A 116 14.27 -0.24 -16.58
N PHE A 117 13.00 0.01 -16.92
CA PHE A 117 12.40 -0.60 -18.11
C PHE A 117 12.98 0.11 -19.32
N GLY A 118 13.67 -0.63 -20.18
CA GLY A 118 14.15 -0.13 -21.47
C GLY A 118 15.60 0.34 -21.48
N THR A 119 16.52 -0.61 -21.40
CA THR A 119 17.67 -0.70 -22.33
C THR A 119 17.95 -2.17 -22.55
N ILE A 120 17.18 -2.78 -23.47
CA ILE A 120 17.72 -3.91 -24.23
C ILE A 120 18.48 -3.24 -25.36
N THR A 121 19.79 -3.05 -25.16
CA THR A 121 20.75 -2.84 -26.25
C THR A 121 21.18 -4.20 -26.76
#